data_AF-A0A2J4XX95-F1
#
_entry.id   AF-A0A2J4XX95-F1
#
_cell.length_a   1.000
_cell.length_b   1.000
_cell.length_c   1.000
_cell.angle_alpha   90.00
_cell.angle_beta   90.00
_cell.angle_gamma   90.00
#
_symmetry.space_group_name_H-M   'P 1'
#
loop_
_entity.id
_entity.type
_entity.pdbx_description
1 polymer ?
#
loop_
_entity_poly.entity_id
_entity_poly.type
_entity_poly.pdbx_seq_one_letter_code
_entity_poly.pdbx_strand_id
1 'polypeptide(L)'
;MTYRSKVATVFLLGFFLDLINMFIASVAFPAMGRTLHASVGELAWVSNGYIAGLTLVLPFSPWLSQQFGTRRVFLLSLSIFSFGALAAGMADSLTSLVMWRALQGMGGGLLIPLGQSLTWQ
;
A
#
# COMPACT_ATOMS: atom_id res chain seq x y z
N MET A 1 21.28 14.10 12.94
CA MET A 1 20.72 12.86 12.37
C MET A 1 21.49 12.48 11.12
N THR A 2 22.11 11.30 11.12
CA THR A 2 22.79 10.70 9.96
C THR A 2 21.77 10.47 8.83
N TYR A 3 22.18 10.60 7.56
CA TYR A 3 21.32 10.41 6.38
C TYR A 3 20.51 9.10 6.45
N ARG A 4 21.17 8.00 6.85
CA ARG A 4 20.55 6.69 7.09
C ARG A 4 19.38 6.73 8.07
N SER A 5 19.51 7.45 9.18
CA SER A 5 18.44 7.57 10.18
C SER A 5 17.22 8.33 9.64
N LYS A 6 17.43 9.33 8.77
CA LYS A 6 16.31 10.04 8.12
C LYS A 6 15.55 9.11 7.18
N VAL A 7 16.27 8.35 6.36
CA VAL A 7 15.66 7.38 5.42
C VAL A 7 14.94 6.28 6.17
N ALA A 8 15.54 5.71 7.22
CA ALA A 8 14.92 4.70 8.07
C ALA A 8 13.62 5.21 8.71
N THR A 9 13.60 6.47 9.17
CA THR A 9 12.39 7.06 9.76
C THR A 9 11.26 7.16 8.76
N VAL A 10 11.54 7.67 7.54
CA VAL A 10 10.53 7.78 6.47
C VAL A 10 10.02 6.40 6.07
N PHE A 11 10.92 5.43 5.90
CA PHE A 11 10.57 4.05 5.61
C PHE A 11 9.67 3.43 6.69
N LEU A 12 10.07 3.51 7.96
CA LEU A 12 9.32 2.91 9.08
C LEU A 12 7.94 3.54 9.24
N LEU A 13 7.82 4.86 9.05
CA LEU A 13 6.53 5.54 9.04
C LEU A 13 5.66 5.06 7.87
N GLY A 14 6.23 4.93 6.66
CA GLY A 14 5.52 4.39 5.50
C GLY A 14 5.04 2.95 5.74
N PHE A 15 5.90 2.11 6.32
CA PHE A 15 5.55 0.73 6.66
C PHE A 15 4.46 0.65 7.74
N PHE A 16 4.51 1.53 8.74
CA PHE A 16 3.45 1.64 9.74
C PHE A 16 2.10 2.00 9.11
N LEU A 17 2.08 2.95 8.17
CA LEU A 17 0.88 3.33 7.44
C LEU A 17 0.35 2.19 6.56
N ASP A 18 1.24 1.41 5.95
CA ASP A 18 0.90 0.21 5.17
C ASP A 18 0.18 -0.82 6.05
N LEU A 19 0.72 -1.11 7.24
CA LEU A 19 0.09 -2.01 8.21
C LEU A 19 -1.27 -1.49 8.69
N ILE A 20 -1.41 -0.19 8.98
CA ILE A 20 -2.71 0.38 9.33
C ILE A 20 -3.73 0.13 8.22
N ASN A 21 -3.36 0.37 6.96
CA ASN A 21 -4.28 0.20 5.84
C ASN A 21 -4.72 -1.26 5.67
N MET A 22 -3.84 -2.21 5.96
CA MET A 22 -4.14 -3.64 5.92
C MET A 22 -5.22 -4.04 6.94
N PHE A 23 -5.25 -3.44 8.14
CA PHE A 23 -6.18 -3.83 9.21
C PHE A 23 -7.39 -2.92 9.38
N ILE A 24 -7.29 -1.63 9.03
CA ILE A 24 -8.35 -0.64 9.26
C ILE A 24 -9.65 -0.97 8.51
N ALA A 25 -9.53 -1.64 7.35
CA ALA A 25 -10.68 -2.06 6.55
C ALA A 25 -11.62 -2.95 7.37
N SER A 26 -11.07 -3.97 8.04
CA SER A 26 -11.81 -4.96 8.81
C SER A 26 -12.60 -4.33 9.96
N VAL A 27 -12.06 -3.28 10.58
CA VAL A 27 -12.77 -2.52 11.63
C VAL A 27 -13.93 -1.70 11.04
N ALA A 28 -13.77 -1.21 9.81
CA ALA A 28 -14.74 -0.37 9.13
C ALA A 28 -15.80 -1.15 8.31
N PHE A 29 -15.69 -2.47 8.17
CA PHE A 29 -16.64 -3.30 7.40
C PHE A 29 -18.12 -3.08 7.77
N PRO A 30 -18.53 -2.99 9.05
CA PRO A 30 -19.94 -2.73 9.38
C PRO A 30 -20.43 -1.38 8.84
N ALA A 31 -19.58 -0.36 8.85
CA ALA A 31 -19.91 0.95 8.28
C ALA A 31 -19.93 0.90 6.75
N MET A 32 -18.92 0.28 6.12
CA MET A 32 -18.86 0.12 4.67
C MET A 32 -20.06 -0.66 4.13
N GLY A 33 -20.44 -1.76 4.78
CA GLY A 33 -21.58 -2.60 4.35
C GLY A 33 -22.91 -1.85 4.36
N ARG A 34 -23.13 -0.97 5.34
CA ARG A 34 -24.32 -0.12 5.39
C ARG A 34 -24.33 0.96 4.31
N THR A 35 -23.16 1.54 4.01
CA THR A 35 -23.04 2.69 3.11
C THR A 35 -22.99 2.26 1.63
N LEU A 36 -22.34 1.13 1.36
CA LEU A 36 -22.15 0.57 0.02
C LEU A 36 -23.17 -0.55 -0.31
N HIS A 37 -24.09 -0.86 0.63
CA HIS A 37 -25.06 -1.95 0.50
C HIS A 37 -24.44 -3.30 0.12
N ALA A 38 -23.27 -3.62 0.69
CA ALA A 38 -22.47 -4.79 0.36
C ALA A 38 -22.51 -5.85 1.46
N SER A 39 -22.47 -7.12 1.06
CA SER A 39 -22.33 -8.26 1.98
C SER A 39 -20.92 -8.39 2.56
N VAL A 40 -20.77 -9.14 3.64
CA VAL A 40 -19.46 -9.40 4.27
C VAL A 40 -18.48 -10.09 3.29
N GLY A 41 -18.97 -11.02 2.47
CA GLY A 41 -18.16 -11.72 1.47
C GLY A 41 -17.63 -10.77 0.39
N GLU A 42 -18.45 -9.79 -0.01
CA GLU A 42 -18.05 -8.76 -0.96
C GLU A 42 -17.04 -7.78 -0.35
N LEU A 43 -17.24 -7.37 0.92
CA LEU A 43 -16.30 -6.49 1.63
C LEU A 43 -14.93 -7.13 1.87
N ALA A 44 -14.85 -8.46 1.98
CA ALA A 44 -13.58 -9.16 2.12
C ALA A 44 -12.61 -8.88 0.95
N TRP A 45 -13.14 -8.54 -0.24
CA TRP A 45 -12.33 -8.14 -1.38
C TRP A 45 -11.59 -6.82 -1.19
N VAL A 46 -12.03 -5.95 -0.27
CA VAL A 46 -11.32 -4.71 0.06
C VAL A 46 -9.93 -5.04 0.63
N SER A 47 -9.85 -6.01 1.54
CA SER A 47 -8.58 -6.48 2.12
C SER A 47 -7.82 -7.39 1.17
N ASN A 48 -8.51 -8.33 0.52
CA ASN A 48 -7.86 -9.26 -0.42
C ASN A 48 -7.26 -8.52 -1.63
N GLY A 49 -7.94 -7.52 -2.17
CA GLY A 49 -7.44 -6.71 -3.29
C GLY A 49 -6.14 -5.99 -2.92
N TYR A 50 -6.08 -5.41 -1.73
CA TYR A 50 -4.86 -4.81 -1.20
C TYR A 50 -3.70 -5.81 -1.11
N ILE A 51 -3.92 -6.95 -0.46
CA ILE A 51 -2.91 -8.00 -0.29
C ILE A 51 -2.48 -8.57 -1.65
N ALA A 52 -3.43 -8.74 -2.58
CA ALA A 52 -3.14 -9.22 -3.93
C ALA A 52 -2.24 -8.25 -4.69
N GLY A 53 -2.53 -6.95 -4.66
CA GLY A 53 -1.69 -5.92 -5.28
C GLY A 53 -0.28 -5.89 -4.68
N LEU A 54 -0.19 -5.97 -3.35
CA LEU A 54 1.08 -6.07 -2.62
C LEU A 54 1.89 -7.29 -3.06
N THR A 55 1.25 -8.47 -3.07
CA THR A 55 1.88 -9.75 -3.42
C THR A 55 2.34 -9.78 -4.86
N LEU A 56 1.57 -9.19 -5.77
CA LEU A 56 1.87 -9.14 -7.20
C LEU A 56 3.18 -8.40 -7.48
N VAL A 57 3.44 -7.29 -6.78
CA VAL A 57 4.57 -6.39 -7.10
C VAL A 57 5.84 -6.74 -6.34
N LEU A 58 5.74 -7.38 -5.17
CA LEU A 58 6.88 -7.84 -4.37
C LEU A 58 8.02 -8.49 -5.18
N PRO A 59 7.79 -9.50 -6.03
CA PRO A 59 8.87 -10.18 -6.76
C PRO A 59 9.59 -9.27 -7.78
N PHE A 60 8.95 -8.17 -8.21
CA PHE A 60 9.54 -7.23 -9.16
C PHE A 60 10.45 -6.18 -8.51
N SER A 61 10.45 -6.08 -7.17
CA SER A 61 11.27 -5.11 -6.43
C SER A 61 12.77 -5.14 -6.80
N PRO A 62 13.45 -6.31 -6.85
CA PRO A 62 14.87 -6.37 -7.19
C PRO A 62 15.14 -5.89 -8.61
N TRP A 63 14.29 -6.28 -9.58
CA TRP A 63 14.43 -5.87 -10.97
C TRP A 63 14.19 -4.37 -11.14
N LEU A 64 13.11 -3.82 -10.57
CA LEU A 64 12.79 -2.39 -10.63
C LEU A 64 13.90 -1.53 -10.01
N SER A 65 14.41 -1.93 -8.84
CA SER A 65 15.46 -1.19 -8.14
C SER A 65 16.78 -1.19 -8.88
N GLN A 66 17.14 -2.29 -9.57
CA GLN A 66 18.33 -2.35 -10.41
C GLN A 66 18.20 -1.49 -11.66
N GLN A 67 17.04 -1.49 -12.32
CA GLN A 67 16.84 -0.75 -13.58
C GLN A 67 16.66 0.76 -13.37
N PHE A 68 15.88 1.16 -12.36
CA PHE A 68 15.49 2.57 -12.16
C PHE A 68 16.17 3.23 -10.94
N GLY A 69 16.87 2.46 -10.12
CA GLY A 69 17.52 2.90 -8.89
C GLY A 69 16.58 2.90 -7.69
N THR A 70 17.04 2.34 -6.57
CA THR A 70 16.24 2.11 -5.35
C THR A 70 15.51 3.36 -4.84
N ARG A 71 16.18 4.53 -4.82
CA ARG A 71 15.58 5.78 -4.32
C ARG A 71 14.38 6.24 -5.16
N ARG A 72 14.47 6.14 -6.49
CA ARG A 72 13.40 6.59 -7.40
C ARG A 72 12.19 5.67 -7.29
N VAL A 73 12.42 4.35 -7.27
CA VAL A 73 11.35 3.36 -7.11
C VAL A 73 10.68 3.48 -5.75
N PHE A 74 11.44 3.74 -4.67
CA PHE A 74 10.87 3.97 -3.35
C PHE A 74 9.93 5.18 -3.32
N LEU A 75 10.34 6.31 -3.90
CA LEU A 75 9.49 7.51 -3.97
C LEU A 75 8.25 7.30 -4.85
N LEU A 76 8.38 6.56 -5.96
CA LEU A 76 7.25 6.19 -6.81
C LEU A 76 6.25 5.31 -6.04
N SER A 77 6.74 4.28 -5.37
CA SER A 77 5.97 3.37 -4.52
C SER A 77 5.20 4.13 -3.43
N LEU A 78 5.87 5.05 -2.73
CA LEU A 78 5.24 5.91 -1.72
C LEU A 78 4.17 6.83 -2.32
N SER A 79 4.40 7.34 -3.53
CA SER A 79 3.44 8.20 -4.24
C SER A 79 2.19 7.42 -4.66
N ILE A 80 2.36 6.22 -5.22
CA ILE A 80 1.26 5.32 -5.60
C ILE A 80 0.46 4.92 -4.36
N PHE A 81 1.13 4.57 -3.27
CA PHE A 81 0.50 4.22 -2.01
C PHE A 81 -0.35 5.39 -1.47
N SER A 82 0.21 6.60 -1.46
CA SER A 82 -0.48 7.80 -0.95
C SER A 82 -1.69 8.16 -1.81
N PHE A 83 -1.54 8.11 -3.14
CA PHE A 83 -2.63 8.37 -4.07
C PHE A 83 -3.74 7.32 -3.94
N GLY A 84 -3.38 6.03 -3.87
CA GLY A 84 -4.34 4.94 -3.68
C GLY A 84 -5.11 5.07 -2.37
N ALA A 85 -4.45 5.51 -1.28
CA ALA A 85 -5.11 5.77 0.00
C ALA A 85 -6.19 6.86 -0.10
N LEU A 86 -5.84 7.98 -0.76
CA LEU A 86 -6.76 9.09 -0.99
C LEU A 86 -7.94 8.66 -1.88
N ALA A 87 -7.64 8.00 -3.01
CA ALA A 87 -8.67 7.55 -3.94
C ALA A 87 -9.60 6.50 -3.33
N ALA A 88 -9.08 5.59 -2.49
CA ALA A 88 -9.89 4.63 -1.74
C ALA A 88 -10.83 5.33 -0.73
N GLY A 89 -10.37 6.41 -0.10
CA GLY A 89 -11.22 7.21 0.81
C GLY A 89 -12.34 7.99 0.11
N MET A 90 -12.22 8.21 -1.20
CA MET A 90 -13.20 8.90 -2.05
C MET A 90 -14.03 7.93 -2.91
N ALA A 91 -13.97 6.62 -2.63
CA ALA A 91 -14.64 5.63 -3.46
C ALA A 91 -16.15 5.55 -3.15
N ASP A 92 -16.98 5.76 -4.17
CA ASP A 92 -18.45 5.72 -4.07
C ASP A 92 -19.05 4.33 -4.33
N SER A 93 -18.24 3.36 -4.75
CA SER A 93 -18.68 1.98 -5.01
C SER A 93 -17.68 0.97 -4.51
N LEU A 94 -18.17 -0.22 -4.16
CA LEU A 94 -17.30 -1.31 -3.70
C LEU A 94 -16.25 -1.70 -4.75
N THR A 95 -16.64 -1.83 -6.01
CA THR A 95 -15.70 -2.19 -7.08
C THR A 95 -14.60 -1.15 -7.22
N SER A 96 -14.94 0.14 -7.20
CA SER A 96 -13.94 1.22 -7.25
C SER A 96 -13.01 1.17 -6.02
N LEU A 97 -13.56 0.96 -4.83
CA LEU A 97 -12.79 0.81 -3.60
C LEU A 97 -11.78 -0.34 -3.70
N VAL A 98 -12.21 -1.51 -4.18
CA VAL A 98 -11.33 -2.68 -4.35
C VAL A 98 -10.22 -2.39 -5.36
N MET A 99 -10.52 -1.73 -6.47
CA MET A 99 -9.52 -1.35 -7.48
C MET A 99 -8.49 -0.38 -6.91
N TRP A 100 -8.93 0.65 -6.16
CA TRP A 100 -8.00 1.58 -5.51
C TRP A 100 -7.17 0.91 -4.43
N ARG A 101 -7.75 -0.03 -3.67
CA ARG A 101 -7.02 -0.85 -2.71
C ARG A 101 -5.95 -1.71 -3.36
N ALA A 102 -6.25 -2.33 -4.51
CA ALA A 102 -5.27 -3.10 -5.25
C ALA A 102 -4.09 -2.22 -5.70
N LEU A 103 -4.37 -1.05 -6.29
CA LEU A 103 -3.34 -0.09 -6.69
C LEU A 103 -2.53 0.42 -5.48
N GLN A 104 -3.19 0.70 -4.37
CA GLN A 104 -2.55 1.11 -3.12
C GLN A 104 -1.60 0.01 -2.61
N GLY A 105 -2.05 -1.25 -2.61
CA GLY A 105 -1.26 -2.41 -2.21
C GLY A 105 -0.02 -2.62 -3.09
N MET A 106 -0.14 -2.40 -4.41
CA MET A 106 1.00 -2.41 -5.34
C MET A 106 2.07 -1.38 -4.93
N GLY A 107 1.65 -0.18 -4.51
CA GLY A 107 2.54 0.81 -3.93
C GLY A 107 3.17 0.33 -2.62
N GLY A 108 2.37 -0.24 -1.71
CA GLY A 108 2.81 -0.74 -0.40
C GLY A 108 3.85 -1.86 -0.46
N GLY A 109 3.67 -2.82 -1.37
CA GLY A 109 4.54 -4.00 -1.49
C GLY A 109 6.00 -3.68 -1.83
N LEU A 110 6.26 -2.55 -2.47
CA LEU A 110 7.61 -2.11 -2.78
C LEU A 110 8.31 -1.41 -1.61
N LEU A 111 7.56 -0.86 -0.63
CA LEU A 111 8.12 -0.05 0.45
C LEU A 111 9.08 -0.86 1.34
N ILE A 112 8.74 -2.12 1.65
CA ILE A 112 9.51 -2.99 2.54
C ILE A 112 10.90 -3.31 1.96
N PRO A 113 11.01 -4.00 0.80
CA PRO A 113 12.32 -4.40 0.27
C PRO A 113 13.18 -3.19 -0.12
N LEU A 114 12.59 -2.12 -0.65
CA LEU A 114 13.34 -0.93 -1.06
C LEU A 114 13.78 -0.09 0.14
N GLY A 115 12.94 0.04 1.16
CA GLY A 115 13.28 0.74 2.40
C GLY A 115 14.45 0.06 3.12
N GLN A 116 14.39 -1.27 3.24
CA GLN A 116 15.51 -2.06 3.76
C GLN A 116 16.78 -1.86 2.93
N SER A 117 16.70 -2.01 1.60
CA SER A 117 17.83 -1.79 0.70
C SER A 117 18.50 -0.42 0.89
N LEU A 118 17.72 0.66 1.03
CA LEU A 118 18.26 2.01 1.21
C LEU A 118 18.91 2.24 2.58
N THR A 119 18.46 1.53 3.62
CA THR A 119 19.06 1.64 4.97
C THR A 119 20.39 0.90 5.09
N TRP A 120 20.57 -0.16 4.30
CA TRP A 120 21.80 -0.98 4.31
C TRP A 120 22.90 -0.45 3.37
N GLN A 121 22.56 0.42 2.42
CA GLN A 121 23.53 1.21 1.62
C GLN A 121 24.15 2.36 2.41
#